data_AF-W9Y4E6-F1
#
_entry.id   AF-W9Y4E6-F1
#
_cell.length_a   1.000
_cell.length_b   1.000
_cell.length_c   1.000
_cell.angle_alpha   90.00
_cell.angle_beta   90.00
_cell.angle_gamma   90.00
#
_symmetry.space_group_name_H-M   'P 1'
#
loop_
_entity.id
_entity.type
_entity.pdbx_description
1 polymer ?
#
loop_
_entity_poly.entity_id
_entity_poly.type
_entity_poly.pdbx_seq_one_letter_code
_entity_poly.pdbx_strand_id
1 'polypeptide(L)'
;MAAAQAKRIQANCKIIWGADCDYNLEIETDDHVNYTCHVQKDFGDSYGPPLTMTSLCRTSEVAWAELDRMLGLWATQVKRGTPMTKDERLEIFGGPRGEHKKLLNTFMEYEERMGAKPT
;
A
#
# COMPACT_ATOMS: atom_id res chain seq x y z
N MET A 1 8.72 -5.97 12.74
CA MET A 1 9.34 -4.96 11.83
C MET A 1 10.67 -4.48 12.39
N ALA A 2 11.67 -4.25 11.55
CA ALA A 2 12.96 -3.67 11.97
C ALA A 2 12.92 -2.12 11.96
N ALA A 3 13.68 -1.46 12.85
CA ALA A 3 13.65 0.00 12.99
C ALA A 3 14.00 0.76 11.68
N ALA A 4 14.96 0.24 10.90
CA ALA A 4 15.32 0.84 9.61
C ALA A 4 14.20 0.72 8.57
N GLN A 5 13.48 -0.41 8.57
CA GLN A 5 12.32 -0.63 7.69
C GLN A 5 11.18 0.33 8.05
N ALA A 6 10.89 0.50 9.35
CA ALA A 6 9.89 1.45 9.82
C ALA A 6 10.18 2.88 9.35
N LYS A 7 11.44 3.32 9.46
CA LYS A 7 11.87 4.65 8.99
C LYS A 7 11.69 4.83 7.48
N ARG A 8 12.01 3.80 6.67
CA ARG A 8 11.80 3.85 5.22
C ARG A 8 10.31 3.93 4.87
N ILE A 9 9.49 3.10 5.50
CA ILE A 9 8.02 3.11 5.33
C ILE A 9 7.47 4.50 5.62
N GLN A 10 7.78 5.07 6.79
CA GLN A 10 7.37 6.44 7.16
C GLN A 10 7.79 7.49 6.13
N ALA A 11 9.05 7.45 5.68
CA ALA A 11 9.55 8.39 4.69
C ALA A 11 8.79 8.28 3.36
N ASN A 12 8.48 7.05 2.91
CA ASN A 12 7.71 6.81 1.70
C ASN A 12 6.25 7.28 1.84
N CYS A 13 5.61 7.07 2.98
CA CYS A 13 4.28 7.61 3.26
C CYS A 13 4.26 9.13 3.14
N LYS A 14 5.27 9.82 3.70
CA LYS A 14 5.40 11.28 3.60
C LYS A 14 5.54 11.78 2.17
N ILE A 15 6.21 11.01 1.30
CA ILE A 15 6.32 11.33 -0.13
C ILE A 15 4.97 11.15 -0.84
N ILE A 16 4.22 10.09 -0.53
CA ILE A 16 2.99 9.73 -1.22
C ILE A 16 1.82 10.64 -0.83
N TRP A 17 1.64 10.87 0.47
CA TRP A 17 0.40 11.47 1.01
C TRP A 17 0.64 12.80 1.75
N GLY A 18 1.89 13.15 2.05
CA GLY A 18 2.26 14.45 2.60
C GLY A 18 3.06 14.37 3.90
N ALA A 19 3.87 15.40 4.13
CA ALA A 19 4.83 15.45 5.23
C ALA A 19 4.28 15.99 6.55
N ASP A 20 3.06 16.52 6.54
CA ASP A 20 2.48 17.29 7.65
C ASP A 20 1.90 16.43 8.78
N CYS A 21 1.94 15.10 8.64
CA CYS A 21 1.53 14.16 9.69
C CYS A 21 2.49 12.97 9.76
N ASP A 22 2.40 12.27 10.88
CA ASP A 22 2.96 10.93 11.00
C ASP A 22 1.92 9.88 10.56
N TYR A 23 2.39 8.65 10.38
CA TYR A 23 1.56 7.56 9.89
C TYR A 23 1.50 6.45 10.93
N ASN A 24 0.31 5.94 11.21
CA ASN A 24 0.15 4.74 11.99
C ASN A 24 0.43 3.53 11.09
N LEU A 25 1.23 2.58 11.60
CA LEU A 25 1.62 1.36 10.90
C LEU A 25 1.20 0.17 11.75
N GLU A 26 0.16 -0.52 11.31
CA GLU A 26 -0.40 -1.65 12.05
C GLU A 26 -0.26 -2.93 11.25
N ILE A 27 -0.26 -4.05 11.98
CA ILE A 27 -0.37 -5.38 11.41
C ILE A 27 -1.55 -6.08 12.05
N GLU A 28 -2.41 -6.63 11.21
CA GLU A 28 -3.55 -7.43 11.61
C GLU A 28 -3.33 -8.88 11.21
N THR A 29 -3.97 -9.79 11.94
CA THR A 29 -3.96 -11.22 11.66
C THR A 29 -5.40 -11.72 11.60
N ASP A 30 -5.75 -12.48 10.56
CA ASP A 30 -7.08 -13.08 10.44
C ASP A 30 -7.17 -14.46 11.15
N ASP A 31 -8.38 -15.02 11.21
CA ASP A 31 -8.65 -16.33 11.81
C ASP A 31 -7.96 -17.51 11.09
N HIS A 32 -7.40 -17.27 9.90
CA HIS A 32 -6.63 -18.22 9.10
C HIS A 32 -5.11 -18.00 9.21
N VAL A 33 -4.66 -17.13 10.13
CA VAL A 33 -3.26 -16.79 10.36
C VAL A 33 -2.58 -16.18 9.13
N ASN A 34 -3.35 -15.44 8.34
CA ASN A 34 -2.81 -14.51 7.35
C ASN A 34 -2.60 -13.14 7.99
N TYR A 35 -1.61 -12.41 7.49
CA TYR A 35 -1.16 -11.14 8.02
C TYR A 35 -1.36 -10.05 6.98
N THR A 36 -1.86 -8.89 7.42
CA THR A 36 -1.99 -7.70 6.58
C THR A 36 -1.41 -6.50 7.29
N CYS A 37 -0.61 -5.69 6.60
CA CYS A 37 -0.17 -4.41 7.14
C CYS A 37 -1.08 -3.28 6.65
N HIS A 38 -1.42 -2.37 7.55
CA HIS A 38 -2.29 -1.23 7.31
C HIS A 38 -1.52 0.07 7.58
N VAL A 39 -1.76 1.07 6.73
CA VAL A 39 -1.20 2.42 6.90
C VAL A 39 -2.32 3.42 6.95
N GLN A 40 -2.34 4.26 7.98
CA GLN A 40 -3.33 5.33 8.16
C GLN A 40 -2.62 6.59 8.60
N LYS A 41 -3.21 7.77 8.36
CA LYS A 41 -2.70 9.00 8.98
C LYS A 41 -2.91 8.93 10.49
N ASP A 42 -1.88 9.32 11.23
CA ASP A 42 -1.96 9.48 12.67
C ASP A 42 -2.10 10.96 13.01
N PHE A 43 -3.22 11.32 13.64
CA PHE A 43 -3.49 12.67 14.13
C PHE A 43 -3.23 12.81 15.65
N GLY A 44 -2.70 11.76 16.29
CA GLY A 44 -2.36 11.69 17.70
C GLY A 44 -3.50 11.17 18.57
N ASP A 45 -4.69 11.74 18.46
CA ASP A 45 -5.89 11.31 19.22
C ASP A 45 -6.88 10.47 18.38
N SER A 46 -6.64 10.41 17.08
CA SER A 46 -7.53 9.78 16.10
C SER A 46 -6.75 9.37 14.84
N TYR A 47 -7.34 8.46 14.08
CA TYR A 47 -6.78 7.99 12.81
C TYR A 47 -7.57 8.56 11.63
N GLY A 48 -6.85 8.95 10.59
CA GLY A 48 -7.44 9.37 9.33
C GLY A 48 -7.85 8.21 8.42
N PRO A 49 -8.28 8.49 7.18
CA PRO A 49 -8.57 7.43 6.22
C PRO A 49 -7.32 6.57 5.94
N PRO A 50 -7.49 5.28 5.61
CA PRO A 50 -6.37 4.42 5.27
C PRO A 50 -5.69 4.87 3.99
N LEU A 51 -4.36 4.88 4.01
CA LEU A 51 -3.53 5.14 2.86
C LEU A 51 -3.45 3.91 1.95
N THR A 52 -3.09 2.78 2.53
CA THR A 52 -3.07 1.50 1.83
C THR A 52 -3.06 0.36 2.83
N MET A 53 -3.30 -0.84 2.32
CA MET A 53 -3.03 -2.09 3.02
C MET A 53 -2.32 -3.06 2.07
N THR A 54 -1.53 -3.98 2.62
CA THR A 54 -1.01 -5.10 1.82
C THR A 54 -2.12 -6.07 1.48
N SER A 55 -1.89 -6.99 0.56
CA SER A 55 -2.72 -8.20 0.52
C SER A 55 -2.38 -9.14 1.68
N LEU A 56 -3.19 -10.20 1.84
CA LEU A 56 -2.94 -11.26 2.80
C LEU A 56 -1.56 -11.91 2.57
N CYS A 57 -0.75 -11.95 3.61
CA CYS A 57 0.59 -12.54 3.63
C CYS A 57 0.66 -13.69 4.62
N ARG A 58 1.52 -14.69 4.37
CA ARG A 58 1.61 -15.88 5.24
C ARG A 58 2.31 -15.65 6.58
N THR A 59 3.11 -14.59 6.67
CA THR A 59 3.83 -14.24 7.90
C THR A 59 3.89 -12.73 8.07
N SER A 60 4.15 -12.29 9.30
CA SER A 60 4.29 -10.88 9.63
C SER A 60 5.44 -10.21 8.86
N GLU A 61 6.54 -10.94 8.67
CA GLU A 61 7.74 -10.45 8.00
C GLU A 61 7.48 -10.23 6.51
N VAL A 62 6.72 -11.14 5.88
CA VAL A 62 6.31 -10.98 4.48
C VAL A 62 5.36 -9.80 4.33
N ALA A 63 4.43 -9.59 5.26
CA ALA A 63 3.54 -8.42 5.24
C ALA A 63 4.33 -7.10 5.33
N TRP A 64 5.25 -6.98 6.29
CA TRP A 64 6.08 -5.79 6.42
C TRP A 64 7.02 -5.56 5.23
N ALA A 65 7.60 -6.63 4.69
CA ALA A 65 8.44 -6.56 3.49
C ALA A 65 7.64 -6.11 2.26
N GLU A 66 6.41 -6.63 2.11
CA GLU A 66 5.52 -6.21 1.05
C GLU A 66 5.12 -4.74 1.18
N LEU A 67 4.78 -4.29 2.39
CA LEU A 67 4.45 -2.89 2.61
C LEU A 67 5.62 -1.95 2.24
N ASP A 68 6.84 -2.28 2.65
CA ASP A 68 8.05 -1.51 2.31
C ASP A 68 8.26 -1.46 0.78
N ARG A 69 8.08 -2.60 0.08
CA ARG A 69 8.18 -2.69 -1.39
C ARG A 69 7.13 -1.81 -2.06
N MET A 70 5.85 -1.98 -1.71
CA MET A 70 4.72 -1.25 -2.29
C MET A 70 4.92 0.25 -2.18
N LEU A 71 5.21 0.73 -0.97
CA LEU A 71 5.39 2.15 -0.69
C LEU A 71 6.67 2.70 -1.35
N GLY A 72 7.74 1.91 -1.46
CA GLY A 72 8.94 2.33 -2.17
C GLY A 72 8.71 2.55 -3.67
N LEU A 73 8.00 1.62 -4.31
CA LEU A 73 7.62 1.75 -5.72
C LEU A 73 6.66 2.92 -5.94
N TRP A 74 5.65 3.05 -5.08
CA TRP A 74 4.68 4.13 -5.19
C TRP A 74 5.32 5.50 -4.93
N ALA A 75 6.17 5.64 -3.91
CA ALA A 75 6.91 6.88 -3.67
C ALA A 75 7.81 7.26 -4.84
N THR A 76 8.41 6.28 -5.52
CA THR A 76 9.18 6.50 -6.76
C THR A 76 8.29 7.02 -7.88
N GLN A 77 7.11 6.42 -8.05
CA GLN A 77 6.12 6.85 -9.05
C GLN A 77 5.62 8.28 -8.76
N VAL A 78 5.28 8.61 -7.51
CA VAL A 78 4.85 9.95 -7.10
C VAL A 78 5.94 10.99 -7.36
N LYS A 79 7.20 10.68 -7.02
CA LYS A 79 8.34 11.57 -7.30
C LYS A 79 8.54 11.85 -8.79
N ARG A 80 8.18 10.93 -9.67
CA ARG A 80 8.24 11.14 -11.12
C ARG A 80 7.21 12.17 -11.59
N GLY A 81 6.12 12.39 -10.85
CA GLY A 81 5.12 13.42 -11.12
C GLY A 81 4.20 13.15 -12.31
N THR A 82 4.28 11.97 -12.93
CA THR A 82 3.36 11.54 -13.99
C THR A 82 2.22 10.71 -13.39
N PRO A 83 1.02 10.68 -14.01
CA PRO A 83 0.00 9.71 -13.63
C PRO A 83 0.55 8.27 -13.58
N MET A 84 0.08 7.49 -12.61
CA MET A 84 0.44 6.07 -12.49
C MET A 84 -0.12 5.30 -13.68
N THR A 85 0.71 4.50 -14.35
CA THR A 85 0.23 3.65 -15.44
C THR A 85 -0.45 2.40 -14.89
N LYS A 86 -1.21 1.72 -15.76
CA LYS A 86 -1.84 0.43 -15.41
C LYS A 86 -0.81 -0.61 -14.95
N ASP A 87 0.30 -0.73 -15.65
CA ASP A 87 1.37 -1.69 -15.29
C ASP A 87 2.01 -1.36 -13.95
N GLU A 88 2.18 -0.07 -13.65
CA GLU A 88 2.70 0.37 -12.34
C GLU A 88 1.70 0.09 -11.23
N ARG A 89 0.40 0.30 -11.48
CA ARG A 89 -0.64 -0.04 -10.53
C ARG A 89 -0.65 -1.55 -10.25
N LEU A 90 -0.48 -2.38 -11.28
CA LEU A 90 -0.32 -3.83 -11.14
C LEU A 90 0.95 -4.22 -10.38
N GLU A 91 2.06 -3.54 -10.63
CA GLU A 91 3.32 -3.83 -9.96
C GLU A 91 3.28 -3.42 -8.48
N ILE A 92 2.69 -2.27 -8.17
CA ILE A 92 2.56 -1.77 -6.81
C ILE A 92 1.55 -2.62 -6.04
N PHE A 93 0.33 -2.79 -6.54
CA PHE A 93 -0.78 -3.38 -5.77
C PHE A 93 -1.08 -4.86 -6.11
N GLY A 94 -0.28 -5.49 -6.97
CA GLY A 94 -0.49 -6.86 -7.42
C GLY A 94 -0.14 -7.96 -6.40
N GLY A 95 0.25 -7.59 -5.18
CA GLY A 95 0.66 -8.50 -4.11
C GLY A 95 2.14 -8.91 -4.17
N PRO A 96 2.64 -9.58 -3.12
CA PRO A 96 4.06 -9.84 -2.89
C PRO A 96 4.80 -10.55 -4.02
N ARG A 97 4.08 -11.38 -4.77
CA ARG A 97 4.61 -12.18 -5.89
C ARG A 97 3.79 -11.96 -7.16
N GLY A 98 3.01 -10.88 -7.22
CA GLY A 98 2.13 -10.57 -8.33
C GLY A 98 0.92 -11.50 -8.46
N GLU A 99 0.62 -12.32 -7.44
CA GLU A 99 -0.49 -13.29 -7.47
C GLU A 99 -1.86 -12.64 -7.66
N HIS A 100 -1.99 -11.36 -7.30
CA HIS A 100 -3.24 -10.61 -7.42
C HIS A 100 -3.31 -9.74 -8.69
N LYS A 101 -2.25 -9.69 -9.52
CA LYS A 101 -2.24 -8.88 -10.75
C LYS A 101 -3.41 -9.18 -11.66
N LYS A 102 -3.76 -10.46 -11.84
CA LYS A 102 -4.88 -10.86 -12.71
C LYS A 102 -6.22 -10.34 -12.18
N LEU A 103 -6.47 -10.49 -10.88
CA LEU A 103 -7.70 -10.04 -10.25
C LEU A 103 -7.81 -8.51 -10.30
N LEU A 104 -6.74 -7.81 -9.93
CA LEU A 104 -6.66 -6.35 -9.99
C LEU A 104 -6.86 -5.83 -11.41
N ASN A 105 -6.26 -6.50 -12.41
CA ASN A 105 -6.46 -6.16 -13.82
C ASN A 105 -7.92 -6.23 -14.23
N THR A 106 -8.62 -7.31 -13.85
CA THR A 106 -10.05 -7.47 -14.14
C THR A 106 -10.89 -6.38 -13.46
N PHE A 107 -10.57 -6.01 -12.22
CA PHE A 107 -11.27 -4.91 -11.55
C PHE A 107 -11.06 -3.56 -12.25
N MET A 108 -9.82 -3.23 -12.64
CA MET A 108 -9.55 -1.98 -13.36
C MET A 108 -10.27 -1.92 -14.71
N GLU A 109 -10.30 -3.03 -15.46
CA GLU A 109 -11.07 -3.11 -16.72
C GLU A 109 -12.58 -2.94 -16.50
N TYR A 110 -13.09 -3.40 -15.36
CA TYR A 110 -14.49 -3.20 -14.99
C TYR A 110 -14.77 -1.72 -14.63
N GLU A 111 -13.92 -1.08 -13.83
CA GLU A 111 -14.03 0.34 -13.48
C GLU A 111 -14.05 1.23 -14.74
N GLU A 112 -13.15 0.97 -15.69
CA GLU A 112 -13.07 1.68 -16.98
C GLU A 112 -14.38 1.55 -17.78
N ARG A 113 -14.97 0.33 -17.82
CA ARG A 113 -16.24 0.08 -18.52
C ARG A 113 -17.43 0.77 -17.88
N MET A 114 -17.43 0.88 -16.55
CA MET A 114 -18.53 1.47 -15.79
C MET A 114 -18.44 2.99 -15.70
N GLY A 115 -17.36 3.61 -16.22
CA GLY A 115 -17.13 5.05 -16.10
C GLY A 115 -16.92 5.50 -14.66
N ALA A 116 -16.58 4.58 -13.76
CA ALA A 116 -16.31 4.90 -12.36
C ALA A 116 -14.99 5.66 -12.31
N LYS A 117 -15.03 6.92 -11.86
CA LYS A 117 -13.80 7.66 -11.56
C LYS A 117 -13.18 7.03 -10.30
N PRO A 118 -11.85 6.82 -10.26
CA PRO A 118 -11.19 6.47 -9.01
C PRO A 118 -11.43 7.61 -8.00
N THR A 119 -11.85 7.24 -6.79
CA THR A 119 -12.04 8.14 -5.64
C THR A 119 -10.72 8.65 -5.13
#